data_AF-A0A645EBS8-F1
#
_entry.id   AF-A0A645EBS8-F1
#
_cell.length_a   1.000
_cell.length_b   1.000
_cell.length_c   1.000
_cell.angle_alpha   90.00
_cell.angle_beta   90.00
_cell.angle_gamma   90.00
#
_symmetry.space_group_name_H-M   'P 1'
#
loop_
_entity.id
_entity.type
_entity.pdbx_description
1 polymer ?
#
loop_
_entity_poly.entity_id
_entity_poly.type
_entity_poly.pdbx_seq_one_letter_code
_entity_poly.pdbx_strand_id
1 'polypeptide(L)'
;MSVKPQNSDFPTIILGRANDKDRKSYVYADSNKIENIEVTLEKENDKYYYRYKTSRDSFPINYKAEKAEFSPDTQHIYFNILSSLRLSPEDNSGANIKLVNKTDKKVVVVVEGDDGTSPRVKIEGEGGNIEIKKGP
;
A
#
# COMPACT_ATOMS: atom_id res chain seq x y z
N MET A 1 15.73 -16.81 -16.43
CA MET A 1 15.04 -18.13 -16.48
C MET A 1 14.75 -18.57 -15.05
N SER A 2 13.54 -19.05 -14.75
CA SER A 2 13.16 -19.62 -13.45
C SER A 2 12.14 -20.74 -13.68
N VAL A 3 12.26 -21.82 -12.90
CA VAL A 3 11.38 -23.00 -12.90
C VAL A 3 10.81 -23.12 -11.48
N LYS A 4 9.49 -23.34 -11.32
CA LYS A 4 8.77 -23.28 -10.03
C LYS A 4 8.04 -24.60 -9.68
N PRO A 5 8.21 -25.15 -8.47
CA PRO A 5 7.38 -26.23 -7.91
C PRO A 5 6.10 -25.74 -7.18
N GLN A 6 5.18 -26.70 -6.98
CA GLN A 6 3.81 -26.61 -6.47
C GLN A 6 3.71 -26.06 -5.03
N ASN A 7 3.78 -24.75 -4.86
CA ASN A 7 3.32 -23.91 -3.74
C ASN A 7 3.74 -22.48 -4.11
N SER A 8 3.37 -22.04 -5.32
CA SER A 8 3.78 -20.74 -5.82
C SER A 8 3.01 -19.65 -5.06
N ASP A 9 3.45 -19.35 -3.85
CA ASP A 9 2.89 -18.33 -2.99
C ASP A 9 3.12 -16.96 -3.64
N PHE A 10 2.01 -16.29 -3.92
CA PHE A 10 2.04 -14.85 -4.04
C PHE A 10 2.34 -14.30 -2.65
N PRO A 11 3.25 -13.32 -2.51
CA PRO A 11 3.45 -12.65 -1.24
C PRO A 11 2.11 -12.20 -0.66
N THR A 12 1.98 -12.37 0.65
CA THR A 12 0.80 -11.95 1.40
C THR A 12 0.42 -10.49 1.13
N ILE A 13 1.43 -9.62 0.97
CA ILE A 13 1.28 -8.20 0.71
C ILE A 13 2.21 -7.76 -0.41
N ILE A 14 1.67 -6.98 -1.34
CA ILE A 14 2.40 -6.37 -2.45
C ILE A 14 2.03 -4.89 -2.54
N LEU A 15 3.03 -4.02 -2.58
CA LEU A 15 2.89 -2.58 -2.76
C LEU A 15 3.74 -2.13 -3.94
N GLY A 16 3.16 -1.25 -4.75
CA GLY A 16 3.83 -0.71 -5.93
C GLY A 16 3.05 0.46 -6.50
N ARG A 17 3.75 1.33 -7.21
CA ARG A 17 3.11 2.35 -8.04
C ARG A 17 2.32 1.66 -9.16
N ALA A 18 1.10 2.14 -9.40
CA ALA A 18 0.31 1.69 -10.53
C ALA A 18 1.07 1.90 -11.86
N ASN A 19 0.98 0.92 -12.77
CA ASN A 19 1.66 0.93 -14.08
C ASN A 19 3.21 0.93 -14.02
N ASP A 20 3.81 0.46 -12.93
CA ASP A 20 5.26 0.25 -12.83
C ASP A 20 5.73 -0.99 -13.61
N LYS A 21 5.88 -0.83 -14.92
CA LYS A 21 6.27 -1.92 -15.85
C LYS A 21 7.61 -2.57 -15.50
N ASP A 22 8.52 -1.80 -14.90
CA ASP A 22 9.86 -2.25 -14.52
C ASP A 22 9.92 -2.82 -13.10
N ARG A 23 8.81 -2.75 -12.34
CA ARG A 23 8.69 -3.18 -10.93
C ARG A 23 9.71 -2.51 -10.00
N LYS A 24 10.14 -1.29 -10.31
CA LYS A 24 11.16 -0.53 -9.54
C LYS A 24 10.66 -0.11 -8.16
N SER A 25 9.36 0.03 -8.00
CA SER A 25 8.67 0.44 -6.78
C SER A 25 8.13 -0.75 -5.97
N TYR A 26 8.38 -1.97 -6.41
CA TYR A 26 7.82 -3.17 -5.79
C TYR A 26 8.39 -3.41 -4.39
N VAL A 27 7.52 -3.44 -3.38
CA VAL A 27 7.81 -3.81 -1.99
C VAL A 27 6.84 -4.92 -1.60
N TYR A 28 7.31 -5.91 -0.86
CA TYR A 28 6.45 -7.01 -0.43
C TYR A 28 6.75 -7.45 1.00
N ALA A 29 5.75 -8.07 1.61
CA ALA A 29 5.89 -8.80 2.86
C ALA A 29 5.14 -10.14 2.71
N ASP A 30 5.71 -11.20 3.29
CA ASP A 30 5.14 -12.53 3.18
C ASP A 30 5.18 -13.23 4.53
N SER A 31 4.03 -13.22 5.22
CA SER A 31 3.86 -13.86 6.52
C SER A 31 2.39 -13.98 6.87
N ASN A 32 2.03 -15.04 7.59
CA ASN A 32 0.68 -15.22 8.16
C ASN A 32 0.49 -14.39 9.45
N LYS A 33 0.73 -13.09 9.37
CA LYS A 33 0.61 -12.12 10.47
C LYS A 33 0.09 -10.78 9.94
N ILE A 34 -0.25 -9.89 10.85
CA ILE A 34 -0.57 -8.50 10.51
C ILE A 34 0.73 -7.74 10.29
N GLU A 35 0.90 -7.23 9.08
CA GLU A 35 2.02 -6.41 8.65
C GLU A 35 1.75 -4.93 8.92
N ASN A 36 2.74 -4.22 9.44
CA ASN A 36 2.66 -2.77 9.60
C ASN A 36 3.26 -2.08 8.38
N ILE A 37 2.47 -1.26 7.71
CA ILE A 37 2.82 -0.52 6.51
C ILE A 37 2.75 0.96 6.81
N GLU A 38 3.79 1.69 6.42
CA GLU A 38 3.76 3.16 6.44
C GLU A 38 3.78 3.68 5.01
N VAL A 39 2.86 4.59 4.70
CA VAL A 39 2.78 5.30 3.42
C VAL A 39 2.79 6.79 3.71
N THR A 40 3.71 7.52 3.09
CA THR A 40 3.78 8.98 3.20
C THR A 40 3.67 9.60 1.82
N LEU A 41 2.73 10.54 1.69
CA LEU A 41 2.54 11.40 0.52
C LEU A 41 2.86 12.82 0.93
N GLU A 42 3.72 13.51 0.20
CA GLU A 42 4.23 14.82 0.61
C GLU A 42 4.36 15.76 -0.60
N LYS A 43 3.94 17.02 -0.42
CA LYS A 43 4.19 18.10 -1.39
C LYS A 43 5.34 18.95 -0.88
N GLU A 44 6.34 19.17 -1.73
CA GLU A 44 7.41 20.14 -1.48
C GLU A 44 7.53 21.05 -2.70
N ASN A 45 7.36 22.35 -2.48
CA ASN A 45 7.17 23.33 -3.55
C ASN A 45 6.02 22.86 -4.47
N ASP A 46 6.23 22.83 -5.77
CA ASP A 46 5.21 22.39 -6.75
C ASP A 46 5.33 20.91 -7.15
N LYS A 47 6.06 20.12 -6.38
CA LYS A 47 6.30 18.70 -6.66
C LYS A 47 5.70 17.80 -5.60
N TYR A 48 5.18 16.65 -6.05
CA TYR A 48 4.60 15.63 -5.20
C TYR A 48 5.53 14.44 -5.09
N TYR A 49 5.59 13.87 -3.90
CA TYR A 49 6.47 12.76 -3.58
C TYR A 49 5.74 11.70 -2.78
N TYR A 50 6.19 10.47 -2.93
CA TYR A 50 5.72 9.34 -2.14
C TYR A 50 6.89 8.49 -1.67
N ARG A 51 6.66 7.83 -0.54
CA ARG A 51 7.48 6.73 -0.04
C ARG A 51 6.61 5.81 0.79
N TYR A 52 6.99 4.54 0.84
CA TYR A 52 6.35 3.56 1.70
C TYR A 52 7.33 2.50 2.15
N LYS A 53 6.98 1.82 3.23
CA LYS A 53 7.74 0.69 3.74
C LYS A 53 6.83 -0.33 4.39
N THR A 54 7.34 -1.56 4.38
CA THR A 54 6.91 -2.68 5.21
C THR A 54 7.94 -2.86 6.32
N SER A 55 7.76 -3.89 7.16
CA SER A 55 8.78 -4.36 8.10
C SER A 55 10.03 -4.90 7.40
N ARG A 56 9.90 -5.34 6.15
CA ARG A 56 10.96 -5.97 5.36
C ARG A 56 11.70 -4.99 4.46
N ASP A 57 10.96 -4.35 3.57
CA ASP A 57 11.49 -3.56 2.45
C ASP A 57 10.84 -2.17 2.39
N SER A 58 11.50 -1.22 1.74
CA SER A 58 11.01 0.14 1.54
C SER A 58 11.22 0.65 0.13
N PHE A 59 10.39 1.62 -0.26
CA PHE A 59 10.57 2.38 -1.48
C PHE A 59 10.49 3.89 -1.18
N PRO A 60 11.49 4.68 -1.60
CA PRO A 60 12.79 4.25 -2.11
C PRO A 60 13.58 3.40 -1.10
N ILE A 61 14.64 2.71 -1.57
CA ILE A 61 15.49 1.87 -0.71
C ILE A 61 16.08 2.70 0.43
N ASN A 62 16.50 3.94 0.16
CA ASN A 62 16.95 4.88 1.18
C ASN A 62 15.78 5.71 1.74
N TYR A 63 14.82 5.05 2.40
CA TYR A 63 13.56 5.65 2.88
C TYR A 63 13.70 6.93 3.71
N LYS A 64 14.81 7.10 4.42
CA LYS A 64 15.05 8.26 5.29
C LYS A 64 15.48 9.51 4.51
N ALA A 65 16.30 9.34 3.47
CA ALA A 65 16.89 10.45 2.72
C ALA A 65 16.21 10.70 1.37
N GLU A 66 15.56 9.67 0.82
CA GLU A 66 14.98 9.71 -0.52
C GLU A 66 13.45 9.62 -0.50
N LYS A 67 12.88 10.14 -1.58
CA LYS A 67 11.47 10.16 -1.87
C LYS A 67 11.28 10.10 -3.38
N ALA A 68 10.26 9.38 -3.85
CA ALA A 68 10.01 9.24 -5.26
C ALA A 68 9.05 10.32 -5.74
N GLU A 69 9.44 11.08 -6.77
CA GLU A 69 8.57 12.09 -7.39
C GLU A 69 7.44 11.43 -8.19
N PHE A 70 6.25 12.03 -8.17
CA PHE A 70 5.15 11.67 -9.04
C PHE A 70 4.31 12.90 -9.43
N SER A 71 3.56 12.77 -10.52
CA SER A 71 2.61 13.77 -10.98
C SER A 71 1.20 13.22 -10.79
N PRO A 72 0.40 13.76 -9.85
CA PRO A 72 -1.01 13.40 -9.73
C PRO A 72 -1.78 13.96 -10.94
N ASP A 73 -2.15 13.09 -11.87
CA ASP A 73 -2.89 13.43 -13.09
C ASP A 73 -4.34 13.88 -12.85
N THR A 74 -4.79 13.88 -11.59
CA THR A 74 -6.16 14.24 -11.21
C THR A 74 -6.20 15.22 -10.03
N GLN A 75 -7.40 15.68 -9.68
CA GLN A 75 -7.62 16.47 -8.48
C GLN A 75 -7.33 15.70 -7.19
N HIS A 76 -7.30 14.36 -7.24
CA HIS A 76 -7.13 13.48 -6.10
C HIS A 76 -5.93 12.54 -6.27
N ILE A 77 -5.42 12.03 -5.17
CA ILE A 77 -4.44 10.94 -5.17
C ILE A 77 -5.19 9.66 -4.83
N TYR A 78 -5.10 8.65 -5.68
CA TYR A 78 -5.77 7.36 -5.44
C TYR A 78 -4.80 6.35 -4.84
N PHE A 79 -5.26 5.67 -3.79
CA PHE A 79 -4.56 4.55 -3.18
C PHE A 79 -5.49 3.34 -3.16
N ASN A 80 -5.32 2.46 -4.15
CA ASN A 80 -6.17 1.29 -4.33
C ASN A 80 -5.58 0.09 -3.58
N ILE A 81 -6.43 -0.61 -2.85
CA ILE A 81 -6.11 -1.80 -2.07
C ILE A 81 -7.06 -2.90 -2.52
N LEU A 82 -6.50 -3.95 -3.08
CA LEU A 82 -7.23 -5.18 -3.38
C LEU A 82 -6.98 -6.16 -2.24
N SER A 83 -8.04 -6.60 -1.60
CA SER A 83 -8.03 -7.60 -0.53
C SER A 83 -8.76 -8.87 -0.98
N SER A 84 -8.90 -9.83 -0.09
CA SER A 84 -9.66 -11.06 -0.31
C SER A 84 -10.30 -11.54 0.99
N LEU A 85 -11.33 -12.37 0.88
CA LEU A 85 -11.95 -13.03 2.02
C LEU A 85 -10.94 -13.94 2.76
N ARG A 86 -11.14 -14.15 4.06
CA ARG A 86 -10.39 -15.18 4.79
C ARG A 86 -10.95 -16.56 4.47
N LEU A 87 -10.06 -17.50 4.17
CA LEU A 87 -10.45 -18.88 3.85
C LEU A 87 -10.52 -19.77 5.10
N SER A 88 -9.84 -19.38 6.18
CA SER A 88 -9.89 -20.09 7.45
C SER A 88 -9.63 -19.15 8.65
N PRO A 89 -10.00 -19.55 9.88
CA PRO A 89 -9.67 -18.81 11.11
C PRO A 89 -8.16 -18.71 11.39
N GLU A 90 -7.37 -19.63 10.85
CA GLU A 90 -5.91 -19.66 10.99
C GLU A 90 -5.22 -18.67 10.05
N ASP A 91 -5.94 -18.12 9.08
CA ASP A 91 -5.48 -17.03 8.24
C ASP A 91 -5.49 -15.73 9.04
N ASN A 92 -4.30 -15.35 9.52
CA ASN A 92 -4.03 -14.15 10.32
C ASN A 92 -3.38 -13.05 9.49
N SER A 93 -3.26 -13.24 8.18
CA SER A 93 -2.65 -12.28 7.27
C SER A 93 -3.46 -11.00 7.18
N GLY A 94 -2.81 -9.85 7.29
CA GLY A 94 -3.47 -8.55 7.20
C GLY A 94 -2.48 -7.40 7.15
N ALA A 95 -3.00 -6.20 6.98
CA ALA A 95 -2.22 -4.97 6.88
C ALA A 95 -2.79 -3.89 7.81
N ASN A 96 -1.94 -3.38 8.70
CA ASN A 96 -2.14 -2.12 9.40
C ASN A 96 -1.42 -1.02 8.61
N ILE A 97 -2.17 -0.15 7.96
CA ILE A 97 -1.64 0.89 7.08
C ILE A 97 -1.74 2.24 7.80
N LYS A 98 -0.58 2.83 8.10
CA LYS A 98 -0.47 4.23 8.47
C LYS A 98 -0.29 5.06 7.20
N LEU A 99 -1.29 5.85 6.84
CA LEU A 99 -1.28 6.73 5.68
C LEU A 99 -1.13 8.19 6.12
N VAL A 100 0.01 8.78 5.81
CA VAL A 100 0.31 10.18 6.13
C VAL A 100 0.15 11.03 4.87
N ASN A 101 -0.85 11.90 4.85
CA ASN A 101 -1.06 12.87 3.77
C ASN A 101 -0.53 14.25 4.18
N LYS A 102 0.64 14.63 3.68
CA LYS A 102 1.23 15.98 3.78
C LYS A 102 1.12 16.74 2.46
N THR A 103 0.16 16.39 1.62
CA THR A 103 -0.11 17.09 0.36
C THR A 103 -1.27 18.07 0.54
N ASP A 104 -1.47 18.93 -0.45
CA ASP A 104 -2.65 19.77 -0.58
C ASP A 104 -3.82 19.07 -1.29
N LYS A 105 -3.66 17.80 -1.68
CA LYS A 105 -4.68 17.02 -2.38
C LYS A 105 -5.42 16.08 -1.43
N LYS A 106 -6.68 15.81 -1.79
CA LYS A 106 -7.46 14.72 -1.19
C LYS A 106 -6.85 13.38 -1.62
N VAL A 107 -6.62 12.51 -0.65
CA VAL A 107 -6.25 11.11 -0.89
C VAL A 107 -7.50 10.26 -0.78
N VAL A 108 -7.82 9.52 -1.82
CA VAL A 108 -8.96 8.59 -1.87
C VAL A 108 -8.40 7.18 -1.81
N VAL A 109 -8.65 6.52 -0.68
CA VAL A 109 -8.31 5.11 -0.49
C VAL A 109 -9.50 4.27 -0.91
N VAL A 110 -9.31 3.36 -1.85
CA VAL A 110 -10.35 2.44 -2.31
C VAL A 110 -9.94 1.03 -1.91
N VAL A 111 -10.72 0.39 -1.05
CA VAL A 111 -10.51 -0.99 -0.61
C VAL A 111 -11.57 -1.86 -1.25
N GLU A 112 -11.17 -2.87 -2.02
CA GLU A 112 -12.07 -3.80 -2.73
C GLU A 112 -11.83 -5.24 -2.26
N GLY A 113 -12.91 -6.03 -2.13
CA GLY A 113 -12.84 -7.45 -1.78
C GLY A 113 -12.38 -7.77 -0.36
N ASP A 114 -12.38 -6.80 0.57
CA ASP A 114 -12.01 -7.03 1.96
C ASP A 114 -13.11 -7.80 2.71
N ASP A 115 -12.70 -8.64 3.65
CA ASP A 115 -13.63 -9.46 4.43
C ASP A 115 -14.47 -8.57 5.35
N GLY A 116 -15.77 -8.50 5.11
CA GLY A 116 -16.68 -7.66 5.90
C GLY A 116 -16.85 -8.12 7.36
N THR A 117 -16.52 -9.37 7.67
CA THR A 117 -16.66 -9.96 9.02
C THR A 117 -15.33 -10.04 9.75
N SER A 118 -14.23 -10.27 9.03
CA SER A 118 -12.88 -10.36 9.56
C SER A 118 -11.89 -9.59 8.68
N PRO A 119 -11.97 -8.24 8.65
CA PRO A 119 -11.18 -7.40 7.75
C PRO A 119 -9.69 -7.72 7.78
N ARG A 120 -9.04 -7.70 6.62
CA ARG A 120 -7.57 -7.78 6.53
C ARG A 120 -6.93 -6.42 6.61
N VAL A 121 -7.65 -5.37 6.20
CA VAL A 121 -7.09 -4.05 6.00
C VAL A 121 -7.61 -3.08 7.07
N LYS A 122 -6.69 -2.58 7.89
CA LYS A 122 -6.93 -1.46 8.80
C LYS A 122 -6.13 -0.25 8.30
N ILE A 123 -6.79 0.90 8.18
CA ILE A 123 -6.14 2.14 7.71
C ILE A 123 -6.28 3.20 8.79
N GLU A 124 -5.17 3.80 9.16
CA GLU A 124 -5.08 4.97 10.04
C GLU A 124 -4.54 6.14 9.21
N GLY A 125 -5.41 7.12 8.95
CA GLY A 125 -5.06 8.34 8.21
C GLY A 125 -4.54 9.44 9.13
N GLU A 126 -3.47 10.12 8.72
CA GLU A 126 -2.88 11.26 9.43
C GLU A 126 -2.65 12.42 8.44
N GLY A 127 -2.94 13.66 8.85
CA GLY A 127 -2.65 14.87 8.07
C GLY A 127 -3.85 15.39 7.28
N GLY A 128 -3.63 15.70 6.00
CA GLY A 128 -4.61 16.29 5.08
C GLY A 128 -5.82 15.40 4.79
N ASN A 129 -6.66 15.83 3.85
CA ASN A 129 -7.93 15.15 3.57
C ASN A 129 -7.71 13.71 3.05
N ILE A 130 -8.19 12.73 3.81
CA ILE A 130 -8.17 11.31 3.46
C ILE A 130 -9.61 10.79 3.49
N GLU A 131 -10.07 10.24 2.38
CA GLU A 131 -11.36 9.56 2.26
C GLU A 131 -11.14 8.07 2.04
N ILE A 132 -11.76 7.23 2.85
CA ILE A 132 -11.69 5.77 2.72
C ILE A 132 -13.03 5.26 2.19
N LYS A 133 -12.99 4.57 1.05
CA LYS A 133 -14.14 3.91 0.42
C LYS A 133 -13.92 2.41 0.47
N LYS A 134 -14.88 1.68 1.02
CA LYS A 134 -14.90 0.22 1.00
C LYS A 134 -15.92 -0.24 -0.03
N GLY A 135 -15.44 -0.92 -1.06
CA GLY A 135 -16.24 -1.63 -2.04
C GLY A 135 -16.53 -3.07 -1.60
N PRO A 136 -17.48 -3.73 -2.26
CA PRO A 136 -17.74 -5.16 -2.06
C PRO A 136 -16.53 -6.03 -2.45
#